data_AF-A0A353YVH5-F1
#
_entry.id   AF-A0A353YVH5-F1
#
_cell.length_a   1.000
_cell.length_b   1.000
_cell.length_c   1.000
_cell.angle_alpha   90.00
_cell.angle_beta   90.00
_cell.angle_gamma   90.00
#
_symmetry.space_group_name_H-M   'P 1'
#
loop_
_entity.id
_entity.type
_entity.pdbx_description
1 polymer ?
#
loop_
_entity_poly.entity_id
_entity_poly.type
_entity_poly.pdbx_seq_one_letter_code
_entity_poly.pdbx_strand_id
1 'polypeptide(L)'
;MAVSKIFHKGKEIVYIYYRGLQEQAMIEAVKKAESILLLENKPQLVLANLSNAFATPGFMEVNNTVSKNIKHLIEKGAVVGITGAKSILLKGYNLIIGGKMNPFSTEEEAKDYLVK
;
A
#
# COMPACT_ATOMS: atom_id res chain seq x y z
N MET A 1 4.01 -0.61 15.11
CA MET A 1 3.36 -1.66 14.30
C MET A 1 3.45 -1.25 12.84
N ALA A 2 3.73 -2.18 11.91
CA ALA A 2 3.91 -1.85 10.49
C ALA A 2 2.59 -1.61 9.71
N VAL A 3 1.44 -1.96 10.29
CA VAL A 3 0.11 -1.67 9.74
C VAL A 3 -0.77 -1.09 10.84
N SER A 4 -1.53 -0.05 10.52
CA SER A 4 -2.45 0.62 11.45
C SER A 4 -3.67 1.18 10.71
N LYS A 5 -4.74 1.45 11.46
CA LYS A 5 -5.88 2.24 10.98
C LYS A 5 -5.70 3.68 11.42
N ILE A 6 -5.80 4.61 10.48
CA ILE A 6 -5.76 6.04 10.76
C ILE A 6 -7.06 6.68 10.28
N PHE A 7 -7.43 7.81 10.88
CA PHE A 7 -8.57 8.60 10.45
C PHE A 7 -8.09 9.90 9.82
N HIS A 8 -8.66 10.23 8.67
CA HIS A 8 -8.45 11.52 8.02
C HIS A 8 -9.79 12.06 7.55
N LYS A 9 -10.15 13.27 8.00
CA LYS A 9 -11.43 13.93 7.64
C LYS A 9 -12.66 12.99 7.78
N GLY A 10 -12.71 12.21 8.85
CA GLY A 10 -13.83 11.30 9.16
C GLY A 10 -13.85 9.97 8.39
N LYS A 11 -12.89 9.72 7.49
CA LYS A 11 -12.76 8.43 6.79
C LYS A 11 -11.60 7.61 7.36
N GLU A 12 -11.80 6.31 7.47
CA GLU A 12 -10.78 5.35 7.90
C GLU A 12 -9.85 4.97 6.73
N ILE A 13 -8.55 4.90 6.98
CA ILE A 13 -7.52 4.49 6.03
C ILE A 13 -6.69 3.38 6.66
N VAL A 14 -6.48 2.28 5.92
CA VAL A 14 -5.49 1.26 6.26
C VAL A 14 -4.12 1.78 5.84
N TYR A 15 -3.30 2.14 6.83
CA TYR A 15 -1.97 2.66 6.63
C TYR A 15 -0.91 1.58 6.82
N ILE A 16 -0.17 1.30 5.75
CA ILE A 16 0.95 0.35 5.71
C ILE A 16 2.27 1.14 5.73
N TYR A 17 2.98 1.03 6.84
CA TYR A 17 4.23 1.73 7.11
C TYR A 17 5.43 0.87 6.70
N TYR A 18 5.89 1.03 5.45
CA TYR A 18 7.12 0.38 4.96
C TYR A 18 8.37 1.23 5.18
N ARG A 19 8.27 2.45 5.70
CA ARG A 19 9.38 3.41 5.68
C ARG A 19 10.61 2.85 6.41
N GLY A 20 11.72 2.75 5.69
CA GLY A 20 12.99 2.22 6.20
C GLY A 20 13.02 0.71 6.47
N LEU A 21 11.95 -0.03 6.13
CA LEU A 21 11.90 -1.48 6.34
C LEU A 21 12.74 -2.22 5.30
N GLN A 22 13.35 -3.32 5.75
CA GLN A 22 14.02 -4.30 4.90
C GLN A 22 13.02 -5.38 4.42
N GLU A 23 13.43 -6.16 3.41
CA GLU A 23 12.58 -7.14 2.71
C GLU A 23 11.69 -7.97 3.64
N GLN A 24 12.28 -8.66 4.62
CA GLN A 24 11.52 -9.54 5.52
C GLN A 24 10.44 -8.80 6.31
N ALA A 25 10.75 -7.61 6.81
CA ALA A 25 9.79 -6.78 7.53
C ALA A 25 8.70 -6.21 6.60
N MET A 26 9.03 -5.94 5.33
CA MET A 26 8.04 -5.57 4.32
C MET A 26 7.10 -6.75 4.00
N ILE A 27 7.64 -7.97 3.89
CA ILE A 27 6.85 -9.20 3.69
C ILE A 27 5.88 -9.43 4.85
N GLU A 28 6.33 -9.22 6.09
CA GLU A 28 5.45 -9.34 7.26
C GLU A 28 4.36 -8.26 7.27
N ALA A 29 4.71 -7.02 6.91
CA ALA A 29 3.76 -5.92 6.83
C ALA A 29 2.68 -6.15 5.75
N VAL A 30 3.04 -6.67 4.56
CA VAL A 30 2.05 -6.94 3.51
C VAL A 30 1.11 -8.08 3.87
N LYS A 31 1.61 -9.16 4.50
CA LYS A 31 0.78 -10.27 5.01
C LYS A 31 -0.15 -9.83 6.14
N LYS A 32 0.32 -8.91 6.99
CA LYS A 32 -0.53 -8.32 8.02
C LYS A 32 -1.63 -7.44 7.41
N ALA A 33 -1.30 -6.66 6.37
CA ALA A 33 -2.29 -5.87 5.65
C ALA A 33 -3.34 -6.76 4.99
N GLU A 34 -2.94 -7.87 4.37
CA GLU A 34 -3.86 -8.88 3.84
C GLU A 34 -4.85 -9.37 4.89
N SER A 35 -4.33 -9.78 6.04
CA SER A 35 -5.15 -10.29 7.14
C SER A 35 -6.18 -9.26 7.63
N ILE A 36 -5.79 -7.99 7.73
CA ILE A 36 -6.69 -6.90 8.15
C ILE A 36 -7.78 -6.66 7.12
N LEU A 37 -7.41 -6.58 5.83
CA LEU A 37 -8.37 -6.32 4.76
C LEU A 37 -9.38 -7.46 4.63
N LEU A 38 -8.91 -8.70 4.66
CA LEU A 38 -9.78 -9.89 4.59
C LEU A 38 -10.69 -10.03 5.81
N LEU A 39 -10.23 -9.64 7.01
CA LEU A 39 -11.05 -9.70 8.22
C LEU A 39 -12.27 -8.77 8.13
N GLU A 40 -12.11 -7.59 7.56
CA GLU A 40 -13.22 -6.64 7.40
C GLU A 40 -14.08 -6.91 6.18
N ASN A 41 -13.50 -7.53 5.15
CA ASN A 41 -14.18 -7.98 3.93
C ASN A 41 -15.11 -6.91 3.31
N LYS A 42 -14.63 -5.67 3.27
CA LYS A 42 -15.33 -4.52 2.68
C LYS A 42 -14.35 -3.66 1.87
N PRO A 43 -14.84 -2.77 0.97
CA PRO A 43 -13.99 -1.78 0.33
C PRO A 43 -13.31 -0.86 1.35
N GLN A 44 -12.00 -0.64 1.19
CA GLN A 44 -11.17 0.14 2.11
C GLN A 44 -10.19 1.06 1.35
N LEU A 45 -9.89 2.20 1.98
CA LEU A 45 -8.85 3.13 1.55
C LEU A 45 -7.49 2.65 2.04
N VAL A 46 -6.49 2.60 1.16
CA VAL A 46 -5.15 2.09 1.50
C VAL A 46 -4.08 3.13 1.23
N LEU A 47 -3.25 3.39 2.23
CA LEU A 47 -2.04 4.21 2.11
C LEU A 47 -0.82 3.32 2.35
N ALA A 48 0.18 3.38 1.47
CA ALA A 48 1.47 2.73 1.66
C ALA A 48 2.59 3.77 1.67
N ASN A 49 3.49 3.75 2.66
CA ASN A 49 4.66 4.62 2.68
C ASN A 49 5.94 3.82 2.48
N LEU A 50 6.53 3.91 1.29
CA LEU A 50 7.76 3.22 0.85
C LEU A 50 9.01 4.10 0.92
N SER A 51 8.95 5.22 1.65
CA SER A 51 10.10 6.13 1.80
C SER A 51 11.29 5.38 2.41
N ASN A 52 12.48 5.52 1.83
CA ASN A 52 13.70 4.85 2.29
C ASN A 52 13.60 3.30 2.39
N ALA A 53 12.65 2.67 1.71
CA ALA A 53 12.53 1.22 1.60
C ALA A 53 12.85 0.75 0.18
N PHE A 54 13.26 -0.50 0.00
CA PHE A 54 13.55 -1.07 -1.31
C PHE A 54 12.60 -2.21 -1.62
N ALA A 55 11.84 -2.10 -2.71
CA ALA A 55 10.97 -3.16 -3.20
C ALA A 55 11.81 -4.18 -3.99
N THR A 56 12.42 -5.11 -3.26
CA THR A 56 13.22 -6.20 -3.82
C THR A 56 12.37 -7.20 -4.61
N PRO A 57 12.97 -8.03 -5.49
CA PRO A 57 12.23 -9.06 -6.23
C PRO A 57 11.45 -10.03 -5.33
N GLY A 58 12.06 -10.49 -4.23
CA GLY A 58 11.40 -11.40 -3.27
C GLY A 58 10.18 -10.76 -2.60
N PHE A 59 10.30 -9.49 -2.18
CA PHE A 59 9.14 -8.74 -1.71
C PHE A 59 8.06 -8.60 -2.78
N MET A 60 8.43 -8.25 -4.03
CA MET A 60 7.48 -8.04 -5.11
C MET A 60 6.69 -9.31 -5.46
N GLU A 61 7.32 -10.50 -5.41
CA GLU A 61 6.64 -11.78 -5.61
C GLU A 61 5.53 -12.00 -4.57
N VAL A 62 5.86 -11.83 -3.29
CA VAL A 62 4.88 -11.98 -2.20
C VAL A 62 3.81 -10.89 -2.30
N ASN A 63 4.20 -9.63 -2.49
CA ASN A 63 3.30 -8.51 -2.61
C ASN A 63 2.31 -8.70 -3.77
N ASN A 64 2.76 -9.21 -4.92
CA ASN A 64 1.89 -9.49 -6.07
C ASN A 64 0.89 -10.62 -5.77
N THR A 65 1.32 -11.65 -5.04
CA THR A 65 0.44 -12.76 -4.64
C THR A 65 -0.65 -12.27 -3.70
N VAL A 66 -0.26 -11.59 -2.62
CA VAL A 66 -1.19 -10.97 -1.67
C VAL A 66 -2.16 -10.03 -2.38
N SER A 67 -1.64 -9.17 -3.25
CA SER A 67 -2.43 -8.12 -3.87
C SER A 67 -3.48 -8.66 -4.84
N LYS A 68 -3.25 -9.81 -5.47
CA LYS A 68 -4.28 -10.51 -6.24
C LYS A 68 -5.46 -10.94 -5.38
N ASN A 69 -5.21 -11.34 -4.13
CA ASN A 69 -6.23 -11.76 -3.18
C ASN A 69 -7.05 -10.57 -2.70
N ILE A 70 -6.42 -9.42 -2.42
CA ILE A 70 -7.07 -8.26 -1.80
C ILE A 70 -7.49 -7.14 -2.77
N LYS A 71 -7.15 -7.20 -4.06
CA LYS A 71 -7.42 -6.09 -5.00
C LYS A 71 -8.90 -5.68 -5.06
N HIS A 72 -9.82 -6.61 -4.79
CA HIS A 72 -11.26 -6.34 -4.79
C HIS A 72 -11.72 -5.53 -3.56
N LEU A 73 -10.92 -5.52 -2.49
CA LEU A 73 -11.15 -4.79 -1.25
C LEU A 73 -10.50 -3.41 -1.24
N ILE A 74 -9.59 -3.13 -2.16
CA ILE A 74 -8.97 -1.81 -2.29
C ILE A 74 -9.94 -0.91 -3.07
N GLU A 75 -10.59 0.04 -2.41
CA GLU A 75 -11.45 1.03 -3.09
C GLU A 75 -10.59 2.08 -3.80
N LYS A 76 -9.65 2.65 -3.04
CA LYS A 76 -8.75 3.71 -3.48
C LYS A 76 -7.41 3.56 -2.78
N GLY A 77 -6.34 3.69 -3.55
CA GLY A 77 -4.98 3.45 -3.08
C GLY A 77 -4.07 4.65 -3.30
N ALA A 78 -3.22 4.93 -2.33
CA ALA A 78 -2.20 5.96 -2.40
C ALA A 78 -0.85 5.43 -1.90
N VAL A 79 0.24 5.91 -2.49
CA VAL A 79 1.59 5.50 -2.13
C VAL A 79 2.55 6.68 -2.08
N VAL A 80 3.40 6.72 -1.05
CA VAL A 80 4.43 7.76 -0.85
C VAL A 80 5.82 7.12 -0.95
N GLY A 81 6.82 7.88 -1.36
CA GLY A 81 8.21 7.42 -1.45
C GLY A 81 8.53 6.67 -2.75
N ILE A 82 7.79 6.96 -3.82
CA ILE A 82 8.00 6.42 -5.17
C ILE A 82 8.83 7.38 -5.99
N THR A 83 10.09 7.04 -6.22
CA THR A 83 11.04 7.81 -7.05
C THR A 83 11.84 6.88 -7.95
N GLY A 84 12.32 7.40 -9.09
CA GLY A 84 13.19 6.65 -10.01
C GLY A 84 12.64 5.28 -10.42
N ALA A 85 13.42 4.22 -10.20
CA ALA A 85 13.05 2.84 -10.54
C ALA A 85 11.76 2.35 -9.85
N LYS A 86 11.40 2.89 -8.68
CA LYS A 86 10.14 2.51 -8.00
C LYS A 86 8.91 2.90 -8.80
N SER A 87 9.00 3.93 -9.66
CA SER A 87 7.89 4.31 -10.54
C SER A 87 7.58 3.24 -11.58
N ILE A 88 8.59 2.53 -12.07
CA ILE A 88 8.44 1.41 -13.01
C ILE A 88 7.81 0.21 -12.29
N LEU A 89 8.30 -0.11 -11.08
CA LEU A 89 7.71 -1.17 -10.26
C LEU A 89 6.24 -0.88 -9.92
N LEU A 90 5.91 0.37 -9.59
CA LEU A 90 4.52 0.77 -9.32
C LEU A 90 3.64 0.59 -10.56
N LYS A 91 4.11 0.94 -11.76
CA LYS A 91 3.35 0.70 -12.99
C LYS A 91 3.07 -0.79 -13.19
N GLY A 92 4.07 -1.65 -13.02
CA GLY A 92 3.90 -3.10 -13.11
C GLY A 92 2.92 -3.64 -12.05
N TYR A 93 3.04 -3.16 -10.81
CA TYR A 93 2.11 -3.50 -9.73
C TYR A 93 0.68 -3.07 -10.04
N ASN A 94 0.48 -1.87 -10.59
CA ASN A 94 -0.83 -1.36 -10.97
C ASN A 94 -1.51 -2.20 -12.07
N LEU A 95 -0.77 -2.87 -12.96
CA LEU A 95 -1.36 -3.82 -13.91
C LEU A 95 -2.03 -5.02 -13.21
N ILE A 96 -1.55 -5.40 -12.02
CA ILE A 96 -2.07 -6.53 -11.24
C ILE A 96 -3.33 -6.14 -10.48
N ILE A 97 -3.32 -4.96 -9.86
CA ILE A 97 -4.41 -4.48 -8.99
C ILE A 97 -5.45 -3.62 -9.72
N GLY A 98 -5.27 -3.34 -11.01
CA GLY A 98 -6.21 -2.56 -11.83
C GLY A 98 -6.05 -1.04 -11.68
N GLY A 99 -4.83 -0.54 -11.51
CA GLY A 99 -4.54 0.89 -11.52
C GLY A 99 -4.92 1.64 -10.24
N LYS A 100 -5.09 0.94 -9.12
CA LYS A 100 -5.67 1.53 -7.90
C LYS A 100 -4.71 2.33 -7.03
N MET A 101 -3.38 2.19 -7.18
CA MET A 101 -2.40 2.92 -6.37
C MET A 101 -1.86 4.15 -7.10
N ASN A 102 -2.06 5.32 -6.50
CA ASN A 102 -1.59 6.59 -7.03
C ASN A 102 -0.40 7.12 -6.21
N PRO A 103 0.71 7.52 -6.85
CA PRO A 103 1.87 8.04 -6.13
C PRO A 103 1.68 9.50 -5.71
N PHE A 104 2.17 9.86 -4.54
CA PHE A 104 2.15 11.21 -3.97
C PHE A 104 3.50 11.58 -3.36
N SER A 105 3.77 12.88 -3.29
CA SER A 105 5.01 13.43 -2.71
C SER A 105 4.97 13.39 -1.19
N THR A 106 3.79 13.61 -0.59
CA THR A 106 3.61 13.67 0.87
C THR A 106 2.47 12.78 1.35
N GLU A 107 2.54 12.36 2.62
CA GLU A 107 1.44 11.62 3.26
C GLU A 107 0.17 12.46 3.36
N GLU A 108 0.29 13.78 3.52
CA GLU A 108 -0.87 14.66 3.62
C GLU A 108 -1.65 14.73 2.30
N GLU A 109 -0.96 14.93 1.17
CA GLU A 109 -1.58 14.88 -0.16
C GLU A 109 -2.23 13.52 -0.44
N ALA A 110 -1.55 12.44 -0.06
CA ALA A 110 -2.05 11.09 -0.23
C ALA A 110 -3.34 10.85 0.56
N LYS A 111 -3.38 11.26 1.83
CA LYS A 111 -4.59 11.16 2.66
C LYS A 111 -5.71 12.03 2.11
N ASP A 112 -5.41 13.26 1.69
CA ASP A 112 -6.40 14.15 1.07
C ASP A 112 -6.99 13.57 -0.22
N TYR A 113 -6.17 12.93 -1.05
CA TYR A 113 -6.65 12.21 -2.22
C TYR A 113 -7.56 11.05 -1.83
N LEU A 114 -7.17 10.23 -0.85
CA LEU A 114 -7.93 9.04 -0.46
C LEU A 114 -9.35 9.39 0.02
N VAL A 115 -9.52 10.54 0.67
CA VAL A 115 -10.81 10.90 1.28
C VAL A 115 -11.71 11.78 0.42
N LYS A 116 -11.18 12.34 -0.68
CA LYS A 116 -11.95 12.99 -1.74
C LYS A 116 -12.73 11.96 -2.54
#